data_AF-A0A7V9A885-F1
#
_entry.id   AF-A0A7V9A885-F1
#
_cell.length_a   1.000
_cell.length_b   1.000
_cell.length_c   1.000
_cell.angle_alpha   90.00
_cell.angle_beta   90.00
_cell.angle_gamma   90.00
#
_symmetry.space_group_name_H-M   'P 1'
#
loop_
_entity.id
_entity.type
_entity.pdbx_description
1 polymer ?
#
loop_
_entity_poly.entity_id
_entity_poly.type
_entity_poly.pdbx_seq_one_letter_code
_entity_poly.pdbx_strand_id
1 'polypeptide(L)'
;MVRPSLPYAVLACVAMFVNGCAVSSVPPTVTVWNKLGIPQAFDAANANRVNRRGNNPQRERTPPLKRIADPANMESPNPAIKAAAEIKAEEDLAPQKIKALKYLATIGCGCYDKEGKVEAALLAGLNDCTEEVRKTAAETVLALVGNCSCHDGCGNNCCTEKIQEKLQDMAYGETDGCWHEPSAEIRAIAMQALSACPPISVVPAADDNRETVPTPPVPDRETAPGVGEPLPPIPPPTPMEASISKLQSAEFVALPPAPVQAPEANFYAPINIGFAEEAPAQVVRKSEVKTVSAQAVSTTAPVFIHDQEVDTFVIPEVPVATKPTVVSTKVEFVLDRAKTAVMHMPKTAEVSIGEVLSIQIHSRRGDHTIDGKVKVMKIDDSLVHVSPVDGLALGVLRPGSTISIAR
;
A
#
# COMPACT_ATOMS: atom_id res chain seq x y z
N MET A 1 57.14 -47.40 63.12
CA MET A 1 57.39 -46.66 61.86
C MET A 1 57.10 -45.19 62.19
N VAL A 2 58.01 -44.27 62.55
CA VAL A 2 59.31 -43.86 61.94
C VAL A 2 59.07 -43.64 60.43
N ARG A 3 59.00 -42.43 59.86
CA ARG A 3 59.73 -41.16 60.07
C ARG A 3 58.92 -39.93 59.56
N PRO A 4 59.38 -38.69 59.86
CA PRO A 4 58.72 -37.38 59.64
C PRO A 4 59.34 -36.56 58.48
N SER A 5 59.04 -35.24 58.45
CA SER A 5 59.70 -34.11 57.74
C SER A 5 59.27 -33.87 56.27
N LEU A 6 59.19 -32.67 55.71
CA LEU A 6 59.36 -31.26 56.13
C LEU A 6 58.59 -30.41 55.07
N PRO A 7 58.20 -29.16 55.37
CA PRO A 7 57.36 -28.28 54.55
C PRO A 7 58.17 -27.22 53.77
N TYR A 8 57.49 -26.34 53.02
CA TYR A 8 58.00 -25.09 52.41
C TYR A 8 59.09 -25.22 51.34
N ALA A 9 58.70 -25.36 50.05
CA ALA A 9 59.60 -25.05 48.93
C ALA A 9 58.93 -24.80 47.56
N VAL A 10 57.64 -24.41 47.46
CA VAL A 10 57.06 -24.02 46.16
C VAL A 10 56.16 -22.79 46.28
N LEU A 11 56.65 -21.78 47.01
CA LEU A 11 56.07 -20.44 47.09
C LEU A 11 57.11 -19.41 46.65
N ALA A 12 57.66 -19.57 45.44
CA ALA A 12 58.57 -18.61 44.81
C ALA A 12 58.82 -18.94 43.32
N CYS A 13 57.81 -18.84 42.43
CA CYS A 13 58.06 -18.80 40.97
C CYS A 13 56.94 -18.23 40.07
N VAL A 14 55.85 -17.63 40.59
CA VAL A 14 54.84 -16.99 39.73
C VAL A 14 54.52 -15.58 40.23
N ALA A 15 55.56 -14.77 40.39
CA ALA A 15 55.47 -13.34 40.69
C ALA A 15 56.41 -12.50 39.79
N MET A 16 56.52 -12.86 38.50
CA MET A 16 57.32 -12.11 37.51
C MET A 16 56.64 -11.94 36.13
N PHE A 17 55.32 -11.67 36.10
CA PHE A 17 54.65 -11.18 34.89
C PHE A 17 53.74 -9.97 35.18
N VAL A 18 54.17 -9.07 36.07
CA VAL A 18 53.45 -7.79 36.37
C VAL A 18 54.30 -6.57 35.98
N ASN A 19 55.21 -6.70 35.02
CA ASN A 19 55.85 -5.56 34.36
C ASN A 19 55.58 -5.64 32.85
N GLY A 20 54.31 -5.68 32.48
CA GLY A 20 53.89 -5.28 31.15
C GLY A 20 54.03 -3.77 31.05
N CYS A 21 54.93 -3.30 30.18
CA CYS A 21 55.07 -1.89 29.85
C CYS A 21 53.67 -1.29 29.62
N ALA A 22 53.35 -0.22 30.35
CA ALA A 22 52.23 0.63 30.03
C ALA A 22 52.41 1.10 28.59
N VAL A 23 51.66 0.50 27.66
CA VAL A 23 51.53 1.02 26.31
C VAL A 23 50.77 2.32 26.48
N SER A 24 51.50 3.43 26.50
CA SER A 24 50.94 4.77 26.45
C SER A 24 49.95 4.79 25.28
N SER A 25 48.65 4.82 25.57
CA SER A 25 47.64 4.91 24.52
C SER A 25 47.86 6.24 23.82
N VAL A 26 48.44 6.20 22.62
CA VAL A 26 48.58 7.38 21.78
C VAL A 26 47.19 7.98 21.65
N PRO A 27 46.98 9.25 22.03
CA PRO A 27 45.67 9.87 21.93
C PRO A 27 45.23 9.78 20.46
N PRO A 28 43.98 9.34 20.20
CA PRO A 28 43.54 9.09 18.84
C PRO A 28 43.73 10.37 18.03
N THR A 29 44.55 10.29 16.98
CA THR A 29 44.73 11.41 16.05
C THR A 29 43.37 11.72 15.45
N VAL A 30 42.80 12.87 15.83
CA VAL A 30 41.53 13.37 15.31
C VAL A 30 41.70 13.65 13.82
N THR A 31 41.27 12.69 13.01
CA THR A 31 41.24 12.83 11.55
C THR A 31 40.20 13.89 11.17
N VAL A 32 40.37 14.51 10.00
CA VAL A 32 39.37 15.45 9.44
C VAL A 32 37.98 14.78 9.34
N TRP A 33 37.94 13.48 9.08
CA TRP A 33 36.72 12.67 9.07
C TRP A 33 36.03 12.62 10.45
N ASN A 34 36.79 12.47 11.53
CA ASN A 34 36.26 12.53 12.90
C ASN A 34 35.68 13.92 13.22
N LYS A 35 36.30 15.01 12.73
CA LYS A 35 35.76 16.37 12.91
C LYS A 35 34.48 16.63 12.10
N LEU A 36 34.31 15.95 10.96
CA LEU A 36 33.11 16.04 10.13
C LEU A 36 31.97 15.11 10.59
N GLY A 37 32.14 14.34 11.67
CA GLY A 37 31.12 13.42 12.20
C GLY A 37 30.84 12.20 11.30
N ILE A 38 31.62 12.00 10.24
CA ILE A 38 31.42 10.94 9.24
C ILE A 38 31.51 9.52 9.85
N PRO A 39 32.44 9.21 10.77
CA PRO A 39 32.48 7.90 11.41
C PRO A 39 31.19 7.59 12.19
N GLN A 40 30.62 8.59 12.87
CA GLN A 40 29.39 8.41 13.65
C GLN A 40 28.19 8.08 12.75
N ALA A 41 28.14 8.66 11.55
CA ALA A 41 27.11 8.35 10.55
C ALA A 41 27.26 6.93 9.98
N PHE A 42 28.50 6.49 9.70
CA PHE A 42 28.76 5.12 9.20
C PHE A 42 28.54 4.06 10.27
N ASP A 43 28.95 4.31 11.51
CA ASP A 43 28.76 3.38 12.63
C ASP A 43 27.28 3.22 12.99
N ALA A 44 26.49 4.31 12.94
CA ALA A 44 25.05 4.25 13.15
C ALA A 44 24.32 3.45 12.04
N ALA A 45 24.72 3.62 10.78
CA ALA A 45 24.16 2.88 9.66
C ALA A 45 24.56 1.39 9.69
N ASN A 46 25.80 1.09 10.08
CA ASN A 46 26.29 -0.29 10.18
C ASN A 46 25.73 -1.04 11.38
N ALA A 47 25.60 -0.42 12.56
CA ALA A 47 25.11 -1.10 13.77
C ALA A 47 23.69 -1.68 13.57
N ASN A 48 22.80 -0.92 12.91
CA ASN A 48 21.42 -1.35 12.65
C ASN A 48 21.30 -2.43 11.56
N ARG A 49 22.25 -2.51 10.62
CA ARG A 49 22.25 -3.54 9.55
C ARG A 49 23.00 -4.81 9.95
N VAL A 50 24.17 -4.67 10.58
CA VAL A 50 25.12 -5.77 10.79
C VAL A 50 24.75 -6.63 11.99
N ASN A 51 24.00 -6.10 12.98
CA ASN A 51 23.56 -6.89 14.13
C ASN A 51 22.04 -7.11 14.22
N ARG A 52 21.31 -7.03 13.11
CA ARG A 52 19.87 -7.34 13.05
C ARG A 52 19.53 -8.77 13.51
N ARG A 53 20.51 -9.69 13.48
CA ARG A 53 20.38 -11.11 13.88
C ARG A 53 20.99 -11.43 15.26
N GLY A 54 21.54 -10.45 15.98
CA GLY A 54 22.14 -10.68 17.31
C GLY A 54 23.48 -11.43 17.32
N ASN A 55 24.13 -11.61 16.16
CA ASN A 55 25.38 -12.38 16.05
C ASN A 55 26.63 -11.60 16.51
N ASN A 56 26.53 -10.28 16.74
CA ASN A 56 27.65 -9.42 17.14
C ASN A 56 27.27 -8.50 18.32
N PRO A 57 27.07 -9.05 19.53
CA PRO A 57 26.56 -8.31 20.69
C PRO A 57 27.46 -7.14 21.13
N GLN A 58 28.76 -7.19 20.84
CA GLN A 58 29.72 -6.12 21.14
C GLN A 58 29.56 -4.86 20.26
N ARG A 59 28.67 -4.88 19.26
CA ARG A 59 28.43 -3.77 18.32
C ARG A 59 27.04 -3.15 18.45
N GLU A 60 26.26 -3.55 19.44
CA GLU A 60 24.97 -2.91 19.72
C GLU A 60 25.17 -1.53 20.34
N ARG A 61 24.26 -0.59 20.05
CA ARG A 61 24.20 0.66 20.80
C ARG A 61 23.98 0.32 22.27
N THR A 62 24.83 0.81 23.16
CA THR A 62 24.65 0.68 24.61
C THR A 62 24.18 2.01 25.20
N PRO A 63 23.01 2.06 25.88
CA PRO A 63 22.05 0.96 26.04
C PRO A 63 21.26 0.68 24.74
N PRO A 64 20.86 -0.59 24.49
CA PRO A 64 20.11 -0.95 23.30
C PRO A 64 18.76 -0.23 23.27
N LEU A 65 18.42 0.34 22.12
CA LEU A 65 17.11 0.94 21.92
C LEU A 65 16.07 -0.18 21.91
N LYS A 66 15.13 -0.12 22.87
CA LYS A 66 14.00 -1.05 22.92
C LYS A 66 13.07 -0.81 21.73
N ARG A 67 12.34 -1.85 21.31
CA ARG A 67 11.28 -1.70 20.30
C ARG A 67 10.23 -0.73 20.84
N ILE A 68 9.61 0.07 19.98
CA ILE A 68 8.64 1.08 20.42
C ILE A 68 7.50 0.42 21.22
N ALA A 69 6.94 -0.69 20.72
CA ALA A 69 5.90 -1.48 21.39
C ALA A 69 6.41 -2.46 22.48
N ASP A 70 7.63 -2.28 23.00
CA ASP A 70 8.11 -3.10 24.12
C ASP A 70 7.29 -2.79 25.39
N PRO A 71 6.81 -3.79 26.15
CA PRO A 71 6.02 -3.56 27.37
C PRO A 71 6.75 -2.66 28.39
N ALA A 72 8.08 -2.69 28.42
CA ALA A 72 8.84 -1.82 29.30
C ALA A 72 8.77 -0.32 28.90
N ASN A 73 8.38 -0.01 27.66
CA ASN A 73 8.14 1.38 27.24
C ASN A 73 6.74 1.88 27.62
N MET A 74 5.77 0.99 27.83
CA MET A 74 4.44 1.35 28.35
C MET A 74 4.50 1.83 29.80
N GLU A 75 5.47 1.33 30.56
CA GLU A 75 5.74 1.74 31.94
C GLU A 75 6.75 2.91 32.02
N SER A 76 7.14 3.48 30.87
CA SER A 76 8.10 4.58 30.84
C SER A 76 7.53 5.83 31.52
N PRO A 77 8.30 6.51 32.40
CA PRO A 77 7.87 7.78 33.01
C PRO A 77 7.80 8.93 32.00
N ASN A 78 8.37 8.76 30.80
CA ASN A 78 8.29 9.77 29.75
C ASN A 78 6.97 9.63 28.96
N PRO A 79 6.09 10.65 28.99
CA PRO A 79 4.78 10.56 28.35
C PRO A 79 4.85 10.33 26.84
N ALA A 80 5.88 10.85 26.16
CA ALA A 80 6.06 10.65 24.72
C ALA A 80 6.41 9.20 24.37
N ILE A 81 7.23 8.54 25.18
CA ILE A 81 7.62 7.14 24.97
C ILE A 81 6.43 6.22 25.24
N LYS A 82 5.68 6.48 26.32
CA LYS A 82 4.48 5.73 26.67
C LYS A 82 3.41 5.84 25.58
N ALA A 83 3.08 7.05 25.14
CA ALA A 83 2.10 7.27 24.08
C ALA A 83 2.53 6.61 22.75
N ALA A 84 3.81 6.72 22.38
CA ALA A 84 4.33 6.06 21.18
C ALA A 84 4.25 4.52 21.29
N ALA A 85 4.51 3.96 22.47
CA ALA A 85 4.41 2.53 22.72
C ALA A 85 2.97 2.02 22.62
N GLU A 86 2.02 2.76 23.19
CA GLU A 86 0.57 2.46 23.11
C GLU A 86 0.08 2.52 21.66
N ILE A 87 0.36 3.61 20.94
CA ILE A 87 -0.04 3.76 19.52
C ILE A 87 0.59 2.65 18.66
N LYS A 88 1.89 2.38 18.84
CA LYS A 88 2.56 1.32 18.08
C LYS A 88 1.97 -0.06 18.37
N ALA A 89 1.64 -0.35 19.63
CA ALA A 89 1.00 -1.61 19.99
C ALA A 89 -0.37 -1.75 19.31
N GLU A 90 -1.16 -0.68 19.23
CA GLU A 90 -2.44 -0.68 18.52
C GLU A 90 -2.29 -0.84 17.00
N GLU A 91 -1.30 -0.19 16.39
CA GLU A 91 -0.95 -0.35 14.97
C GLU A 91 -0.48 -1.78 14.66
N ASP A 92 0.35 -2.36 15.53
CA ASP A 92 0.87 -3.73 15.34
C ASP A 92 -0.24 -4.78 15.47
N LEU A 93 -1.38 -4.42 16.11
CA LEU A 93 -2.59 -5.24 16.14
C LEU A 93 -3.45 -5.13 14.87
N ALA A 94 -3.18 -4.20 13.94
CA ALA A 94 -3.99 -4.03 12.73
C ALA A 94 -4.17 -5.32 11.92
N PRO A 95 -3.15 -6.17 11.66
CA PRO A 95 -3.34 -7.44 10.96
C PRO A 95 -4.29 -8.40 11.71
N GLN A 96 -4.29 -8.36 13.04
CA GLN A 96 -5.20 -9.17 13.85
C GLN A 96 -6.62 -8.62 13.79
N LYS A 97 -6.79 -7.29 13.86
CA LYS A 97 -8.08 -6.61 13.67
C LYS A 97 -8.70 -6.93 12.31
N ILE A 98 -7.92 -6.84 11.23
CA ILE A 98 -8.32 -7.22 9.87
C ILE A 98 -8.77 -8.68 9.81
N LYS A 99 -8.00 -9.60 10.40
CA LYS A 99 -8.36 -11.02 10.45
C LYS A 99 -9.66 -11.26 11.22
N ALA A 100 -9.84 -10.57 12.35
CA ALA A 100 -11.05 -10.65 13.16
C ALA A 100 -12.27 -10.12 12.39
N LEU A 101 -12.17 -8.96 11.73
CA LEU A 101 -13.24 -8.40 10.89
C LEU A 101 -13.63 -9.36 9.75
N LYS A 102 -12.64 -9.92 9.05
CA LYS A 102 -12.90 -10.93 8.01
C LYS A 102 -13.60 -12.17 8.55
N TYR A 103 -13.27 -12.60 9.76
CA TYR A 103 -13.98 -13.70 10.41
C TYR A 103 -15.41 -13.32 10.78
N LEU A 104 -15.63 -12.11 11.34
CA LEU A 104 -16.97 -11.59 11.61
C LEU A 104 -17.81 -11.51 10.32
N ALA A 105 -17.20 -11.19 9.18
CA ALA A 105 -17.83 -11.23 7.86
C ALA A 105 -18.40 -12.60 7.49
N THR A 106 -17.80 -13.69 7.99
CA THR A 106 -18.30 -15.06 7.71
C THR A 106 -19.47 -15.46 8.61
N ILE A 107 -19.58 -14.83 9.78
CA ILE A 107 -20.65 -15.09 10.74
C ILE A 107 -21.88 -14.22 10.43
N GLY A 108 -21.65 -12.94 10.14
CA GLY A 108 -22.69 -11.92 9.99
C GLY A 108 -23.34 -11.49 11.31
N CYS A 109 -24.26 -10.51 11.22
CA CYS A 109 -25.00 -9.97 12.38
C CYS A 109 -26.28 -10.76 12.70
N GLY A 110 -26.37 -12.01 12.25
CA GLY A 110 -27.53 -12.86 12.52
C GLY A 110 -27.43 -13.53 13.89
N CYS A 111 -27.26 -14.85 13.85
CA CYS A 111 -27.52 -15.78 14.95
C CYS A 111 -26.68 -15.52 16.22
N TYR A 112 -25.52 -14.88 16.09
CA TYR A 112 -24.57 -14.62 17.18
C TYR A 112 -24.58 -13.18 17.68
N ASP A 113 -25.39 -12.29 17.08
CA ASP A 113 -25.41 -10.86 17.42
C ASP A 113 -26.53 -10.47 18.39
N LYS A 114 -26.98 -11.41 19.23
CA LYS A 114 -28.07 -11.18 20.20
C LYS A 114 -27.80 -10.02 21.17
N GLU A 115 -26.53 -9.68 21.36
CA GLU A 115 -26.06 -8.61 22.25
C GLU A 115 -25.45 -7.42 21.48
N GLY A 116 -25.53 -7.37 20.14
CA GLY A 116 -24.91 -6.30 19.34
C GLY A 116 -23.38 -6.30 19.38
N LYS A 117 -22.76 -7.45 19.68
CA LYS A 117 -21.29 -7.60 19.75
C LYS A 117 -20.64 -7.47 18.38
N VAL A 118 -21.28 -8.00 17.35
CA VAL A 118 -20.78 -7.93 15.97
C VAL A 118 -20.93 -6.49 15.47
N GLU A 119 -22.09 -5.87 15.70
CA GLU A 119 -22.30 -4.45 15.41
C GLU A 119 -21.24 -3.56 16.08
N ALA A 120 -21.02 -3.73 17.39
CA ALA A 120 -20.03 -2.95 18.13
C ALA A 120 -18.61 -3.15 17.59
N ALA A 121 -18.25 -4.38 17.21
CA ALA A 121 -16.95 -4.68 16.62
C ALA A 121 -16.78 -4.05 15.22
N LEU A 122 -17.83 -4.04 14.40
CA LEU A 122 -17.83 -3.37 13.10
C LEU A 122 -17.71 -1.85 13.25
N LEU A 123 -18.46 -1.25 14.16
CA LEU A 123 -18.37 0.18 14.48
C LEU A 123 -16.98 0.56 15.01
N ALA A 124 -16.37 -0.29 15.85
CA ALA A 124 -15.00 -0.09 16.30
C ALA A 124 -14.00 -0.16 15.13
N GLY A 125 -14.18 -1.08 14.18
CA GLY A 125 -13.35 -1.18 12.98
C GLY A 125 -13.50 0.02 12.04
N LEU A 126 -14.72 0.54 11.85
CA LEU A 126 -15.00 1.74 11.05
C LEU A 126 -14.39 3.02 11.67
N ASN A 127 -14.19 3.04 13.00
CA ASN A 127 -13.56 4.15 13.72
C ASN A 127 -12.06 3.93 14.00
N ASP A 128 -11.43 2.89 13.44
CA ASP A 128 -10.01 2.59 13.71
C ASP A 128 -9.08 3.65 13.11
N CYS A 129 -7.99 3.98 13.79
CA CYS A 129 -6.99 4.92 13.28
C CYS A 129 -6.28 4.40 12.01
N THR A 130 -6.21 3.08 11.83
CA THR A 130 -5.51 2.44 10.71
C THR A 130 -6.41 2.37 9.47
N GLU A 131 -5.93 2.94 8.36
CA GLU A 131 -6.64 2.98 7.08
C GLU A 131 -7.08 1.58 6.61
N GLU A 132 -6.18 0.59 6.66
CA GLU A 132 -6.47 -0.77 6.22
C GLU A 132 -7.58 -1.45 7.05
N VAL A 133 -7.66 -1.14 8.34
CA VAL A 133 -8.69 -1.67 9.25
C VAL A 133 -10.04 -1.04 8.90
N ARG A 134 -10.11 0.29 8.72
CA ARG A 134 -11.35 0.99 8.32
C ARG A 134 -11.85 0.51 6.96
N LYS A 135 -10.95 0.36 5.98
CA LYS A 135 -11.27 -0.18 4.67
C LYS A 135 -11.87 -1.59 4.77
N THR A 136 -11.19 -2.48 5.50
CA THR A 136 -11.65 -3.86 5.71
C THR A 136 -13.00 -3.88 6.43
N ALA A 137 -13.23 -2.99 7.40
CA ALA A 137 -14.50 -2.88 8.10
C ALA A 137 -15.64 -2.47 7.15
N ALA A 138 -15.43 -1.48 6.29
CA ALA A 138 -16.41 -1.05 5.28
C ALA A 138 -16.70 -2.15 4.24
N GLU A 139 -15.66 -2.83 3.75
CA GLU A 139 -15.79 -4.01 2.86
C GLU A 139 -16.56 -5.16 3.55
N THR A 140 -16.33 -5.34 4.85
CA THR A 140 -17.03 -6.35 5.64
C THR A 140 -18.51 -6.02 5.74
N VAL A 141 -18.87 -4.76 6.02
CA VAL A 141 -20.28 -4.34 6.03
C VAL A 141 -20.91 -4.60 4.67
N LEU A 142 -20.27 -4.16 3.57
CA LEU A 142 -20.75 -4.38 2.20
C LEU A 142 -21.00 -5.87 1.90
N ALA A 143 -20.09 -6.76 2.32
CA ALA A 143 -20.23 -8.20 2.11
C ALA A 143 -21.41 -8.80 2.91
N LEU A 144 -21.75 -8.21 4.06
CA LEU A 144 -22.81 -8.70 4.94
C LEU A 144 -24.21 -8.26 4.50
N VAL A 145 -24.34 -7.13 3.80
CA VAL A 145 -25.66 -6.59 3.41
C VAL A 145 -26.47 -7.55 2.52
N GLY A 146 -25.82 -8.42 1.75
CA GLY A 146 -26.48 -9.39 0.86
C GLY A 146 -26.34 -10.85 1.28
N ASN A 147 -25.55 -11.16 2.31
CA ASN A 147 -25.22 -12.52 2.69
C ASN A 147 -25.74 -12.83 4.08
N CYS A 148 -26.93 -13.40 4.14
CA CYS A 148 -27.57 -13.74 5.40
C CYS A 148 -27.85 -15.24 5.44
N SER A 149 -27.09 -15.93 6.28
CA SER A 149 -27.02 -17.40 6.38
C SER A 149 -27.87 -17.98 7.51
N CYS A 150 -28.64 -17.16 8.22
CA CYS A 150 -29.45 -17.60 9.36
C CYS A 150 -30.84 -18.06 8.93
N HIS A 151 -31.22 -19.26 9.41
CA HIS A 151 -32.46 -19.94 9.05
C HIS A 151 -33.75 -19.26 9.57
N ASP A 152 -33.64 -18.40 10.59
CA ASP A 152 -34.79 -17.83 11.32
C ASP A 152 -35.16 -16.39 10.90
N GLY A 153 -34.71 -15.97 9.71
CA GLY A 153 -34.97 -14.64 9.19
C GLY A 153 -33.88 -13.65 9.57
N CYS A 154 -33.51 -12.84 8.58
CA CYS A 154 -32.46 -11.84 8.71
C CYS A 154 -32.98 -10.65 9.49
N GLY A 155 -32.83 -10.69 10.81
CA GLY A 155 -32.86 -9.48 11.61
C GLY A 155 -31.72 -8.57 11.14
N ASN A 156 -32.08 -7.53 10.39
CA ASN A 156 -31.25 -6.42 9.90
C ASN A 156 -29.83 -6.81 9.47
N ASN A 157 -29.59 -7.03 8.16
CA ASN A 157 -28.33 -7.42 7.49
C ASN A 157 -27.05 -6.61 7.88
N CYS A 158 -26.69 -6.53 9.16
CA CYS A 158 -25.75 -5.57 9.75
C CYS A 158 -26.04 -4.09 9.44
N CYS A 159 -27.16 -3.76 8.81
CA CYS A 159 -27.53 -2.40 8.41
C CYS A 159 -28.31 -1.68 9.51
N THR A 160 -27.77 -1.66 10.74
CA THR A 160 -28.35 -0.89 11.83
C THR A 160 -28.21 0.60 11.54
N GLU A 161 -29.09 1.42 12.12
CA GLU A 161 -29.08 2.88 11.97
C GLU A 161 -27.69 3.46 12.29
N LYS A 162 -27.05 3.01 13.37
CA LYS A 162 -25.69 3.44 13.76
C LYS A 162 -24.63 3.15 12.72
N ILE A 163 -24.67 1.97 12.08
CA ILE A 163 -23.74 1.62 11.02
C ILE A 163 -24.01 2.49 9.78
N GLN A 164 -25.27 2.70 9.42
CA GLN A 164 -25.64 3.55 8.28
C GLN A 164 -25.23 5.01 8.50
N GLU A 165 -25.48 5.57 9.67
CA GLU A 165 -25.03 6.92 10.06
C GLU A 165 -23.51 7.04 9.97
N LYS A 166 -22.78 6.04 10.49
CA LYS A 166 -21.32 6.07 10.43
C LYS A 166 -20.80 5.96 9.00
N LEU A 167 -21.41 5.12 8.17
CA LEU A 167 -21.06 5.03 6.75
C LEU A 167 -21.40 6.31 5.99
N GLN A 168 -22.51 6.98 6.33
CA GLN A 168 -22.89 8.27 5.75
C GLN A 168 -21.89 9.36 6.13
N ASP A 169 -21.48 9.42 7.39
CA ASP A 169 -20.41 10.31 7.89
C ASP A 169 -19.07 10.04 7.19
N MET A 170 -18.68 8.77 7.00
CA MET A 170 -17.47 8.45 6.26
C MET A 170 -17.56 8.79 4.77
N ALA A 171 -18.72 8.55 4.13
CA ALA A 171 -18.91 8.76 2.70
C ALA A 171 -19.01 10.25 2.33
N TYR A 172 -19.75 11.02 3.12
CA TYR A 172 -20.16 12.38 2.78
C TYR A 172 -19.83 13.43 3.85
N GLY A 173 -19.34 13.02 5.03
CA GLY A 173 -18.99 13.92 6.12
C GLY A 173 -17.81 14.80 5.74
N GLU A 174 -18.04 16.10 5.83
CA GLU A 174 -17.06 17.14 5.54
C GLU A 174 -17.27 18.29 6.53
N THR A 175 -16.18 18.74 7.14
CA THR A 175 -16.15 19.94 7.99
C THR A 175 -15.04 20.85 7.50
N ASP A 176 -15.37 22.12 7.24
CA ASP A 176 -14.40 23.15 6.82
C ASP A 176 -13.54 22.78 5.60
N GLY A 177 -14.11 22.06 4.63
CA GLY A 177 -13.38 21.60 3.44
C GLY A 177 -12.53 20.34 3.66
N CYS A 178 -12.54 19.77 4.87
CA CYS A 178 -11.83 18.55 5.22
C CYS A 178 -12.81 17.38 5.34
N TRP A 179 -12.60 16.35 4.51
CA TRP A 179 -13.33 15.10 4.60
C TRP A 179 -13.06 14.40 5.94
N HIS A 180 -14.11 13.90 6.58
CA HIS A 180 -13.97 13.12 7.82
C HIS A 180 -13.21 11.81 7.57
N GLU A 181 -13.42 11.16 6.42
CA GLU A 181 -12.55 10.08 5.94
C GLU A 181 -11.55 10.63 4.92
N PRO A 182 -10.23 10.67 5.23
CA PRO A 182 -9.22 11.21 4.33
C PRO A 182 -9.09 10.41 3.03
N SER A 183 -9.23 9.09 3.08
CA SER A 183 -9.00 8.21 1.94
C SER A 183 -10.20 8.18 0.98
N ALA A 184 -10.00 8.66 -0.25
CA ALA A 184 -11.05 8.66 -1.28
C ALA A 184 -11.53 7.25 -1.65
N GLU A 185 -10.66 6.25 -1.54
CA GLU A 185 -11.02 4.86 -1.78
C GLU A 185 -12.00 4.34 -0.72
N ILE A 186 -11.72 4.62 0.56
CA ILE A 186 -12.60 4.22 1.67
C ILE A 186 -13.95 4.93 1.56
N ARG A 187 -13.98 6.22 1.19
CA ARG A 187 -15.24 6.94 0.94
C ARG A 187 -16.10 6.24 -0.10
N ALA A 188 -15.50 5.81 -1.22
CA ALA A 188 -16.22 5.11 -2.28
C ALA A 188 -16.78 3.75 -1.81
N ILE A 189 -16.03 3.01 -1.00
CA ILE A 189 -16.49 1.73 -0.42
C ILE A 189 -17.62 1.99 0.59
N ALA A 190 -17.50 3.04 1.42
CA ALA A 190 -18.56 3.43 2.36
C ALA A 190 -19.85 3.81 1.64
N MET A 191 -19.77 4.54 0.52
CA MET A 191 -20.93 4.84 -0.34
C MET A 191 -21.57 3.57 -0.90
N GLN A 192 -20.76 2.61 -1.36
CA GLN A 192 -21.25 1.32 -1.84
C GLN A 192 -21.95 0.54 -0.73
N ALA A 193 -21.32 0.41 0.45
CA ALA A 193 -21.89 -0.26 1.62
C ALA A 193 -23.22 0.37 2.05
N LEU A 194 -23.28 1.71 2.09
CA LEU A 194 -24.50 2.45 2.42
C LEU A 194 -25.60 2.22 1.38
N SER A 195 -25.28 2.26 0.09
CA SER A 195 -26.27 2.03 -0.97
C SER A 195 -26.82 0.60 -1.02
N ALA A 196 -26.06 -0.36 -0.49
CA ALA A 196 -26.53 -1.73 -0.37
C ALA A 196 -27.55 -1.87 0.76
N CYS A 197 -27.46 -1.06 1.81
CA CYS A 197 -28.36 -1.13 2.95
C CYS A 197 -29.78 -0.66 2.58
N PRO A 198 -30.82 -1.26 3.18
CA PRO A 198 -32.18 -0.76 3.03
C PRO A 198 -32.27 0.66 3.59
N PRO A 199 -33.04 1.56 2.95
CA PRO A 199 -33.17 2.93 3.40
C PRO A 199 -33.65 2.94 4.86
N ILE A 200 -33.04 3.80 5.68
CA ILE A 200 -33.50 4.06 7.04
C ILE A 200 -34.98 4.41 6.95
N SER A 201 -35.83 3.57 7.54
CA SER A 201 -37.24 3.88 7.74
C SER A 201 -37.30 5.00 8.77
N VAL A 202 -37.00 6.23 8.34
CA VAL A 202 -37.30 7.42 9.10
C VAL A 202 -38.82 7.51 9.10
N VAL A 203 -39.47 6.79 10.01
CA VAL A 203 -40.76 7.26 10.51
C VAL A 203 -40.40 8.61 11.08
N PRO A 204 -40.85 9.74 10.50
CA PRO A 204 -40.56 11.03 11.07
C PRO A 204 -41.02 10.95 12.50
N ALA A 205 -40.08 10.96 13.44
CA ALA A 205 -40.40 11.11 14.84
C ALA A 205 -41.24 12.38 14.88
N ALA A 206 -42.52 12.25 15.22
CA ALA A 206 -43.30 13.40 15.59
C ALA A 206 -42.48 14.08 16.67
N ASP A 207 -41.96 15.25 16.33
CA ASP A 207 -41.04 16.05 17.12
C ASP A 207 -41.84 16.64 18.31
N ASP A 208 -42.32 15.76 19.19
CA ASP A 208 -42.94 16.09 20.47
C ASP A 208 -41.86 15.87 21.54
N ASN A 209 -41.42 16.99 22.11
CA ASN A 209 -40.35 17.14 23.11
C ASN A 209 -38.92 17.27 22.58
N ARG A 210 -38.69 18.29 21.76
CA ARG A 210 -37.58 19.19 22.07
C ARG A 210 -37.98 20.01 23.29
N GLU A 211 -37.80 19.42 24.48
CA GLU A 211 -37.93 20.13 25.76
C GLU A 211 -36.92 21.29 25.72
N THR A 212 -37.44 22.50 25.52
CA THR A 212 -36.71 23.74 25.74
C THR A 212 -36.23 23.74 27.18
N VAL A 213 -34.99 23.33 27.40
CA VAL A 213 -34.28 23.58 28.65
C VAL A 213 -34.34 25.10 28.87
N PRO A 214 -35.01 25.58 29.93
CA PRO A 214 -34.99 27.00 30.25
C PRO A 214 -33.56 27.38 30.58
N THR A 215 -32.99 28.30 29.80
CA THR A 215 -31.75 28.96 30.16
C THR A 215 -31.91 29.53 31.57
N PRO A 216 -31.13 29.10 32.57
CA PRO A 216 -31.20 29.69 33.90
C PRO A 216 -30.80 31.18 33.80
N PRO A 217 -31.52 32.08 34.47
CA PRO A 217 -31.17 33.49 34.47
C PRO A 217 -29.77 33.65 35.07
N VAL A 218 -28.90 34.33 34.32
CA VAL A 218 -27.59 34.79 34.77
C VAL A 218 -27.80 35.65 36.02
N PRO A 219 -27.22 35.30 37.19
CA PRO A 219 -27.30 36.15 38.37
C PRO A 219 -26.47 37.39 38.14
N ASP A 220 -27.08 38.53 38.45
CA ASP A 220 -26.46 39.84 38.42
C ASP A 220 -25.19 39.88 39.27
N ARG A 221 -24.19 40.56 38.70
CA ARG A 221 -22.90 40.87 39.28
C ARG A 221 -23.09 41.84 40.45
N GLU A 222 -23.33 41.30 41.64
CA GLU A 222 -23.29 42.07 42.88
C GLU A 222 -21.84 42.37 43.29
N THR A 223 -21.61 43.67 43.44
CA THR A 223 -20.48 44.33 44.05
C THR A 223 -20.20 43.75 45.45
N ALA A 224 -19.02 43.15 45.66
CA ALA A 224 -18.56 42.74 46.98
C ALA A 224 -18.01 43.95 47.77
N PRO A 225 -18.46 44.20 49.02
CA PRO A 225 -17.77 45.05 49.97
C PRO A 225 -16.86 44.21 50.87
N GLY A 226 -15.57 44.54 50.86
CA GLY A 226 -14.77 44.75 52.08
C GLY A 226 -14.33 43.56 52.97
N VAL A 227 -13.00 43.53 53.17
CA VAL A 227 -12.27 43.25 54.43
C VAL A 227 -11.98 41.78 54.77
N GLY A 228 -10.69 41.42 54.77
CA GLY A 228 -10.18 40.28 55.53
C GLY A 228 -8.86 39.64 55.05
N GLU A 229 -7.75 40.25 55.45
CA GLU A 229 -6.45 39.62 55.77
C GLU A 229 -5.41 39.31 54.64
N PRO A 230 -4.15 39.80 54.77
CA PRO A 230 -3.15 39.71 53.70
C PRO A 230 -2.35 38.40 53.75
N LEU A 231 -2.35 37.66 52.64
CA LEU A 231 -1.37 36.59 52.39
C LEU A 231 0.03 37.19 52.14
N PRO A 232 1.11 36.51 52.59
CA PRO A 232 2.47 37.00 52.41
C PRO A 232 2.86 37.10 50.93
N PRO A 233 3.71 38.07 50.56
CA PRO A 233 4.05 38.35 49.17
C PRO A 233 4.80 37.16 48.55
N ILE A 234 4.24 36.65 47.45
CA ILE A 234 4.92 35.73 46.55
C ILE A 234 6.14 36.46 45.97
N PRO A 235 7.37 35.93 46.12
CA PRO A 235 8.55 36.56 45.54
C PRO A 235 8.45 36.56 44.01
N PRO A 236 8.86 37.65 43.33
CA PRO A 236 8.78 37.75 41.89
C PRO A 236 9.63 36.66 41.23
N PRO A 237 9.17 36.08 40.10
CA PRO A 237 9.97 35.13 39.35
C PRO A 237 11.28 35.79 38.93
N THR A 238 12.39 35.13 39.27
CA THR A 238 13.71 35.51 38.83
C THR A 238 13.74 35.62 37.30
N PRO A 239 14.32 36.68 36.73
CA PRO A 239 14.43 36.80 35.28
C PRO A 239 15.34 35.67 34.78
N MET A 240 14.79 34.80 33.93
CA MET A 240 15.61 33.88 33.17
C MET A 240 16.55 34.71 32.30
N GLU A 241 17.83 34.57 32.60
CA GLU A 241 18.95 35.16 31.90
C GLU A 241 18.92 34.65 30.44
N ALA A 242 18.37 35.48 29.55
CA ALA A 242 18.50 35.28 28.12
C ALA A 242 19.99 35.41 27.78
N SER A 243 20.65 34.25 27.66
CA SER A 243 21.99 34.15 27.10
C SER A 243 21.90 34.48 25.61
N ILE A 244 21.95 35.78 25.31
CA ILE A 244 22.18 36.31 23.97
C ILE A 244 23.63 35.96 23.63
N SER A 245 23.83 34.77 23.07
CA SER A 245 25.06 34.48 22.36
C SER A 245 25.15 35.40 21.16
N LYS A 246 26.18 36.25 21.16
CA LYS A 246 26.67 37.02 20.01
C LYS A 246 26.84 36.10 18.80
N LEU A 247 25.85 36.03 17.93
CA LEU A 247 26.04 35.72 16.53
C LEU A 247 26.55 37.00 15.87
N GLN A 248 27.88 37.11 15.78
CA GLN A 248 28.52 38.06 14.90
C GLN A 248 28.07 37.80 13.47
N SER A 249 27.78 38.89 12.79
CA SER A 249 27.37 39.04 11.41
C SER A 249 28.03 38.02 10.47
N ALA A 250 27.29 36.98 10.11
CA ALA A 250 27.56 36.23 8.90
C ALA A 250 26.97 37.03 7.73
N GLU A 251 27.87 37.54 6.92
CA GLU A 251 27.65 38.19 5.64
C GLU A 251 26.75 37.29 4.77
N PHE A 252 25.53 37.77 4.51
CA PHE A 252 24.56 37.09 3.66
C PHE A 252 25.06 37.14 2.22
N VAL A 253 25.77 36.09 1.78
CA VAL A 253 26.05 35.88 0.36
C VAL A 253 24.73 35.51 -0.30
N ALA A 254 24.19 36.45 -1.08
CA ALA A 254 23.03 36.20 -1.94
C ALA A 254 23.39 35.12 -2.95
N LEU A 255 22.76 33.95 -2.84
CA LEU A 255 22.83 32.91 -3.87
C LEU A 255 22.07 33.40 -5.11
N PRO A 256 22.61 33.19 -6.33
CA PRO A 256 21.90 33.50 -7.55
C PRO A 256 20.62 32.65 -7.66
N PRO A 257 19.56 33.19 -8.29
CA PRO A 257 18.31 32.45 -8.47
C PRO A 257 18.56 31.17 -9.29
N ALA A 258 18.01 30.05 -8.80
CA ALA A 258 18.10 28.77 -9.47
C ALA A 258 17.45 28.85 -10.87
N PRO A 259 18.05 28.28 -11.91
CA PRO A 259 17.44 28.22 -13.23
C PRO A 259 16.15 27.39 -13.18
N VAL A 260 15.05 28.02 -13.59
CA VAL A 260 13.75 27.39 -13.82
C VAL A 260 13.86 26.58 -15.11
N GLN A 261 14.35 25.34 -15.00
CA GLN A 261 14.12 24.25 -15.95
C GLN A 261 14.73 22.97 -15.40
N ALA A 262 13.88 22.12 -14.82
CA ALA A 262 14.25 20.73 -14.55
C ALA A 262 14.25 19.97 -15.87
N PRO A 263 15.36 19.35 -16.30
CA PRO A 263 15.31 18.36 -17.36
C PRO A 263 14.56 17.12 -16.84
N GLU A 264 13.60 16.64 -17.62
CA GLU A 264 12.91 15.36 -17.40
C GLU A 264 13.94 14.23 -17.47
N ALA A 265 14.52 13.89 -16.32
CA ALA A 265 15.36 12.71 -16.17
C ALA A 265 14.44 11.50 -15.95
N ASN A 266 14.21 10.74 -17.02
CA ASN A 266 13.67 9.39 -16.95
C ASN A 266 14.63 8.50 -16.15
N PHE A 267 14.36 8.30 -14.87
CA PHE A 267 15.06 7.33 -14.03
C PHE A 267 14.66 5.91 -14.44
N TYR A 268 15.47 5.30 -15.31
CA TYR A 268 15.53 3.84 -15.43
C TYR A 268 16.45 3.31 -14.35
N ALA A 269 15.91 2.52 -13.42
CA ALA A 269 16.73 1.66 -12.56
C ALA A 269 17.11 0.41 -13.37
N PRO A 270 18.40 0.15 -13.66
CA PRO A 270 18.81 -1.10 -14.28
C PRO A 270 18.67 -2.24 -13.27
N ILE A 271 17.82 -3.20 -13.58
CA ILE A 271 17.82 -4.51 -12.92
C ILE A 271 18.99 -5.30 -13.52
N ASN A 272 20.00 -5.58 -12.69
CA ASN A 272 21.09 -6.48 -13.04
C ASN A 272 20.53 -7.90 -13.25
N ILE A 273 20.48 -8.35 -14.50
CA ILE A 273 20.28 -9.75 -14.86
C ILE A 273 21.67 -10.34 -15.15
N GLY A 274 22.01 -11.38 -14.40
CA GLY A 274 23.27 -12.09 -14.52
C GLY A 274 23.44 -12.75 -15.89
N PHE A 275 24.69 -12.78 -16.31
CA PHE A 275 25.25 -13.42 -17.49
C PHE A 275 24.84 -14.89 -17.63
N ALA A 276 24.44 -15.28 -18.84
CA ALA A 276 24.63 -16.63 -19.38
C ALA A 276 24.82 -16.56 -20.90
N GLU A 277 26.07 -16.85 -21.30
CA GLU A 277 26.56 -17.46 -22.54
C GLU A 277 26.30 -16.83 -23.92
N GLU A 278 27.42 -16.68 -24.62
CA GLU A 278 27.63 -16.09 -25.94
C GLU A 278 27.21 -17.04 -27.08
N ALA A 279 26.57 -16.49 -28.12
CA ALA A 279 26.64 -17.01 -29.48
C ALA A 279 26.53 -15.85 -30.50
N PRO A 280 27.35 -15.84 -31.58
CA PRO A 280 27.61 -14.64 -32.36
C PRO A 280 26.53 -14.30 -33.40
N ALA A 281 26.32 -12.99 -33.55
CA ALA A 281 25.43 -12.37 -34.53
C ALA A 281 25.88 -12.60 -35.98
N GLN A 282 24.92 -12.91 -36.86
CA GLN A 282 25.06 -12.73 -38.30
C GLN A 282 24.46 -11.40 -38.74
N VAL A 283 25.29 -10.64 -39.45
CA VAL A 283 24.95 -9.40 -40.15
C VAL A 283 24.28 -9.75 -41.49
N VAL A 284 23.04 -9.30 -41.72
CA VAL A 284 22.44 -9.31 -43.06
C VAL A 284 22.00 -7.90 -43.44
N ARG A 285 22.42 -7.51 -44.65
CA ARG A 285 22.37 -6.17 -45.24
C ARG A 285 21.00 -5.85 -45.86
N LYS A 286 20.74 -4.53 -45.92
CA LYS A 286 19.71 -3.79 -46.66
C LYS A 286 19.46 -4.25 -48.11
N SER A 287 18.20 -4.21 -48.52
CA SER A 287 17.63 -3.84 -49.84
C SER A 287 16.11 -4.07 -49.72
N GLU A 288 15.17 -3.36 -50.34
CA GLU A 288 15.14 -2.28 -51.32
C GLU A 288 13.72 -1.70 -51.25
N VAL A 289 13.60 -0.39 -51.43
CA VAL A 289 12.33 0.33 -51.55
C VAL A 289 11.78 0.12 -52.96
N LYS A 290 10.50 -0.26 -53.09
CA LYS A 290 9.74 -0.08 -54.33
C LYS A 290 8.35 0.47 -54.05
N THR A 291 8.20 1.74 -54.41
CA THR A 291 6.97 2.49 -54.63
C THR A 291 6.38 2.16 -56.00
N VAL A 292 5.08 1.84 -56.09
CA VAL A 292 4.22 1.99 -57.28
C VAL A 292 2.81 2.23 -56.76
N SER A 293 2.33 3.47 -56.69
CA SER A 293 1.58 4.23 -57.71
C SER A 293 0.22 3.63 -58.08
N ALA A 294 -0.81 4.40 -57.74
CA ALA A 294 -2.22 4.19 -58.05
C ALA A 294 -2.51 4.30 -59.56
N GLN A 295 -3.51 3.56 -60.02
CA GLN A 295 -4.32 3.94 -61.17
C GLN A 295 -5.71 3.28 -61.08
N ALA A 296 -6.73 4.13 -60.96
CA ALA A 296 -8.12 3.81 -61.17
C ALA A 296 -8.42 3.80 -62.66
N VAL A 297 -9.13 2.79 -63.16
CA VAL A 297 -9.88 2.88 -64.42
C VAL A 297 -11.21 2.16 -64.24
N SER A 298 -12.26 2.95 -64.37
CA SER A 298 -13.66 2.58 -64.54
C SER A 298 -13.91 2.25 -66.01
N THR A 299 -14.57 1.12 -66.29
CA THR A 299 -15.33 0.94 -67.54
C THR A 299 -16.48 -0.05 -67.36
N THR A 300 -17.62 0.38 -67.86
CA THR A 300 -18.96 -0.20 -67.75
C THR A 300 -19.32 -1.02 -68.99
N ALA A 301 -20.16 -2.06 -68.76
CA ALA A 301 -21.13 -2.70 -69.68
C ALA A 301 -20.65 -3.84 -70.63
N PRO A 302 -21.57 -4.68 -71.18
CA PRO A 302 -22.95 -5.01 -70.79
C PRO A 302 -23.23 -6.52 -70.57
N VAL A 303 -24.42 -6.75 -70.01
CA VAL A 303 -25.12 -8.02 -69.72
C VAL A 303 -25.31 -8.90 -70.96
N PHE A 304 -24.98 -10.19 -70.83
CA PHE A 304 -25.47 -11.27 -71.70
C PHE A 304 -26.36 -12.20 -70.87
N ILE A 305 -27.60 -12.39 -71.34
CA ILE A 305 -28.55 -13.37 -70.83
C ILE A 305 -28.30 -14.66 -71.62
N HIS A 306 -28.03 -15.76 -70.92
CA HIS A 306 -28.15 -17.11 -71.43
C HIS A 306 -29.17 -17.85 -70.58
N ASP A 307 -30.28 -18.22 -71.22
CA ASP A 307 -31.29 -19.12 -70.69
C ASP A 307 -30.85 -20.57 -70.85
N GLN A 308 -31.25 -21.36 -69.84
CA GLN A 308 -31.44 -22.81 -69.80
C GLN A 308 -30.20 -23.73 -69.96
N GLU A 309 -29.85 -24.40 -68.85
CA GLU A 309 -29.83 -25.87 -68.82
C GLU A 309 -29.91 -26.43 -67.38
N VAL A 310 -30.94 -27.26 -67.18
CA VAL A 310 -31.09 -28.47 -66.34
C VAL A 310 -30.49 -28.52 -64.92
N ASP A 311 -31.41 -28.74 -63.98
CA ASP A 311 -31.25 -29.22 -62.60
C ASP A 311 -30.02 -30.11 -62.36
N THR A 312 -29.08 -29.59 -61.59
CA THR A 312 -28.27 -30.40 -60.67
C THR A 312 -28.25 -29.69 -59.32
N PHE A 313 -28.95 -30.26 -58.35
CA PHE A 313 -28.90 -29.84 -56.95
C PHE A 313 -27.50 -30.18 -56.40
N VAL A 314 -26.55 -29.25 -56.57
CA VAL A 314 -25.25 -29.31 -55.90
C VAL A 314 -25.50 -28.95 -54.44
N ILE A 315 -25.50 -29.95 -53.56
CA ILE A 315 -25.37 -29.73 -52.12
C ILE A 315 -24.00 -29.04 -51.95
N PRO A 316 -23.93 -27.77 -51.51
CA PRO A 316 -22.64 -27.13 -51.26
C PRO A 316 -21.94 -27.96 -50.19
N GLU A 317 -20.78 -28.52 -50.51
CA GLU A 317 -19.91 -29.13 -49.52
C GLU A 317 -19.63 -28.07 -48.45
N VAL A 318 -20.17 -28.31 -47.25
CA VAL A 318 -19.91 -27.46 -46.09
C VAL A 318 -18.40 -27.45 -45.90
N PRO A 319 -17.73 -26.27 -45.99
CA PRO A 319 -16.29 -26.22 -45.85
C PRO A 319 -15.92 -26.82 -44.50
N VAL A 320 -15.12 -27.89 -44.54
CA VAL A 320 -14.64 -28.60 -43.35
C VAL A 320 -13.96 -27.56 -42.47
N ALA A 321 -14.53 -27.32 -41.28
CA ALA A 321 -14.04 -26.32 -40.34
C ALA A 321 -12.55 -26.57 -40.05
N THR A 322 -11.70 -25.69 -40.55
CA THR A 322 -10.27 -25.69 -40.27
C THR A 322 -10.11 -25.52 -38.75
N LYS A 323 -9.33 -26.41 -38.12
CA LYS A 323 -9.09 -26.34 -36.68
C LYS A 323 -8.55 -24.95 -36.30
N PRO A 324 -9.05 -24.33 -35.21
CA PRO A 324 -8.58 -23.03 -34.79
C PRO A 324 -7.08 -23.07 -34.51
N THR A 325 -6.35 -22.10 -35.06
CA THR A 325 -4.91 -21.97 -34.85
C THR A 325 -4.69 -21.21 -33.57
N VAL A 326 -4.23 -21.91 -32.53
CA VAL A 326 -3.92 -21.29 -31.24
C VAL A 326 -2.52 -20.70 -31.28
N VAL A 327 -2.40 -19.39 -31.03
CA VAL A 327 -1.11 -18.71 -30.97
C VAL A 327 -0.87 -18.17 -29.56
N SER A 328 0.27 -18.54 -28.96
CA SER A 328 0.63 -18.11 -27.61
C SER A 328 1.58 -16.91 -27.61
N THR A 329 1.30 -15.91 -26.78
CA THR A 329 2.17 -14.75 -26.51
C THR A 329 2.31 -14.51 -25.00
N LYS A 330 3.23 -13.64 -24.59
CA LYS A 330 3.54 -13.36 -23.18
C LYS A 330 3.24 -11.90 -22.85
N VAL A 331 2.67 -11.66 -21.67
CA VAL A 331 2.46 -10.30 -21.12
C VAL A 331 3.78 -9.77 -20.59
N GLU A 332 4.23 -8.61 -21.09
CA GLU A 332 5.45 -7.97 -20.60
C GLU A 332 5.16 -7.12 -19.36
N PHE A 333 4.22 -6.18 -19.47
CA PHE A 333 3.88 -5.28 -18.37
C PHE A 333 2.43 -4.79 -18.45
N VAL A 334 1.95 -4.26 -17.33
CA VAL A 334 0.58 -3.79 -17.12
C VAL A 334 0.63 -2.34 -16.72
N LEU A 335 -0.14 -1.51 -17.40
CA LEU A 335 -0.25 -0.09 -17.14
C LEU A 335 -1.56 0.16 -16.40
N ASP A 336 -1.55 -0.01 -15.07
CA ASP A 336 -2.74 0.08 -14.22
C ASP A 336 -3.49 1.42 -14.41
N ARG A 337 -2.75 2.53 -14.50
CA ARG A 337 -3.34 3.87 -14.71
C ARG A 337 -4.08 4.01 -16.03
N ALA A 338 -3.64 3.29 -17.07
CA ALA A 338 -4.23 3.34 -18.40
C ALA A 338 -5.24 2.21 -18.65
N LYS A 339 -5.45 1.31 -17.67
CA LYS A 339 -6.24 0.08 -17.82
C LYS A 339 -5.87 -0.73 -19.06
N THR A 340 -4.58 -0.76 -19.41
CA THR A 340 -4.08 -1.45 -20.60
C THR A 340 -2.97 -2.43 -20.22
N ALA A 341 -2.93 -3.57 -20.90
CA ALA A 341 -1.83 -4.52 -20.84
C ALA A 341 -1.07 -4.47 -22.16
N VAL A 342 0.26 -4.66 -22.08
CA VAL A 342 1.14 -4.69 -23.24
C VAL A 342 1.68 -6.11 -23.41
N MET A 343 1.50 -6.66 -24.61
CA MET A 343 1.98 -8.00 -24.96
C MET A 343 2.67 -8.00 -26.32
N HIS A 344 3.52 -8.99 -26.59
CA HIS A 344 4.12 -9.13 -27.90
C HIS A 344 3.11 -9.53 -28.97
N MET A 345 3.21 -8.90 -30.13
CA MET A 345 2.51 -9.29 -31.35
C MET A 345 2.97 -10.71 -31.74
N PRO A 346 2.04 -11.67 -31.89
CA PRO A 346 2.41 -12.97 -32.42
C PRO A 346 2.83 -12.80 -33.89
N LYS A 347 4.01 -13.29 -34.27
CA LYS A 347 4.57 -13.13 -35.63
C LYS A 347 3.65 -13.65 -36.74
N THR A 348 2.74 -14.55 -36.41
CA THR A 348 1.82 -15.21 -37.34
C THR A 348 0.40 -14.65 -37.30
N ALA A 349 0.11 -13.67 -36.43
CA ALA A 349 -1.24 -13.13 -36.29
C ALA A 349 -1.30 -11.70 -36.85
N GLU A 350 -2.03 -11.52 -37.95
CA GLU A 350 -2.42 -10.20 -38.44
C GLU A 350 -3.51 -9.64 -37.53
N VAL A 351 -3.16 -8.79 -36.56
CA VAL A 351 -4.10 -8.19 -35.60
C VAL A 351 -4.42 -6.75 -36.03
N SER A 352 -5.70 -6.36 -35.99
CA SER A 352 -6.15 -5.00 -36.35
C SER A 352 -6.55 -4.18 -35.12
N ILE A 353 -6.36 -2.85 -35.17
CA ILE A 353 -6.81 -1.95 -34.10
C ILE A 353 -8.33 -1.99 -34.01
N GLY A 354 -8.86 -2.17 -32.79
CA GLY A 354 -10.28 -2.32 -32.50
C GLY A 354 -10.80 -3.76 -32.52
N GLU A 355 -10.01 -4.73 -32.97
CA GLU A 355 -10.36 -6.15 -32.96
C GLU A 355 -10.53 -6.66 -31.52
N VAL A 356 -11.53 -7.52 -31.32
CA VAL A 356 -11.78 -8.19 -30.03
C VAL A 356 -11.26 -9.61 -30.13
N LEU A 357 -10.22 -9.91 -29.36
CA LEU A 357 -9.56 -11.21 -29.34
C LEU A 357 -10.09 -12.03 -28.16
N SER A 358 -10.46 -13.28 -28.43
CA SER A 358 -10.75 -14.27 -27.39
C SER A 358 -9.43 -14.86 -26.90
N ILE A 359 -9.18 -14.76 -25.60
CA ILE A 359 -7.91 -15.13 -24.98
C ILE A 359 -8.11 -16.13 -23.84
N GLN A 360 -7.15 -17.04 -23.67
CA GLN A 360 -7.00 -17.88 -22.50
C GLN A 360 -5.72 -17.48 -21.76
N ILE A 361 -5.85 -17.07 -20.51
CA ILE A 361 -4.73 -16.63 -19.67
C ILE A 361 -4.28 -17.82 -18.83
N HIS A 362 -3.05 -18.28 -19.06
CA HIS A 362 -2.42 -19.31 -18.26
C HIS A 362 -1.63 -18.66 -17.13
N SER A 363 -1.96 -19.01 -15.89
CA SER A 363 -1.18 -18.64 -14.70
C SER A 363 0.29 -19.07 -14.88
N ARG A 364 1.23 -18.34 -14.27
CA ARG A 364 2.67 -18.69 -14.30
C ARG A 364 2.95 -20.11 -13.81
N ARG A 365 2.08 -20.66 -12.95
CA ARG A 365 2.18 -22.03 -12.45
C ARG A 365 1.50 -23.08 -13.34
N GLY A 366 0.76 -22.66 -14.37
CA GLY A 366 -0.01 -23.54 -15.25
C GLY A 366 -1.33 -24.06 -14.65
N ASP A 367 -1.56 -23.88 -13.35
CA ASP A 367 -2.66 -24.52 -12.62
C ASP A 367 -4.07 -23.94 -12.94
N HIS A 368 -4.13 -22.73 -13.50
CA HIS A 368 -5.38 -22.03 -13.76
C HIS A 368 -5.39 -21.38 -15.13
N THR A 369 -6.45 -21.65 -15.88
CA THR A 369 -6.81 -21.01 -17.14
C THR A 369 -8.03 -20.14 -16.92
N ILE A 370 -7.93 -18.87 -17.31
CA ILE A 370 -9.04 -17.93 -17.28
C ILE A 370 -9.33 -17.51 -18.71
N ASP A 371 -10.54 -17.75 -19.16
CA ASP A 371 -11.02 -17.31 -20.46
C ASP A 371 -11.49 -15.86 -20.36
N GLY A 372 -11.21 -15.07 -21.40
CA GLY A 372 -11.65 -13.68 -21.44
C GLY A 372 -11.55 -13.10 -22.84
N LYS A 373 -11.97 -11.83 -22.97
CA LYS A 373 -11.83 -11.08 -24.22
C LYS A 373 -11.04 -9.81 -23.97
N VAL A 374 -10.24 -9.44 -24.96
CA VAL A 374 -9.48 -8.20 -24.94
C VAL A 374 -9.66 -7.44 -26.25
N LYS A 375 -9.76 -6.12 -26.18
CA LYS A 375 -9.85 -5.23 -27.34
C LYS A 375 -8.48 -4.63 -27.63
N VAL A 376 -8.07 -4.69 -28.88
CA VAL A 376 -6.82 -4.09 -29.36
C VAL A 376 -6.98 -2.58 -29.44
N MET A 377 -6.20 -1.85 -28.65
CA MET A 377 -6.27 -0.39 -28.54
C MET A 377 -5.25 0.30 -29.44
N LYS A 378 -4.02 -0.23 -29.47
CA LYS A 378 -2.90 0.35 -30.20
C LYS A 378 -1.89 -0.74 -30.56
N ILE A 379 -1.21 -0.60 -31.68
CA ILE A 379 -0.14 -1.48 -32.13
C ILE A 379 1.10 -0.60 -32.30
N ASP A 380 2.15 -0.90 -31.54
CA ASP A 380 3.44 -0.19 -31.56
C ASP A 380 4.52 -1.20 -31.95
N ASP A 381 4.88 -1.23 -33.23
CA ASP A 381 5.83 -2.17 -33.84
C ASP A 381 5.52 -3.66 -33.56
N SER A 382 6.16 -4.22 -32.53
CA SER A 382 6.02 -5.62 -32.10
C SER A 382 5.22 -5.78 -30.81
N LEU A 383 4.62 -4.70 -30.31
CA LEU A 383 3.84 -4.66 -29.09
C LEU A 383 2.38 -4.31 -29.40
N VAL A 384 1.48 -4.99 -28.72
CA VAL A 384 0.03 -4.79 -28.82
C VAL A 384 -0.47 -4.33 -27.47
N HIS A 385 -1.08 -3.15 -27.45
CA HIS A 385 -1.78 -2.62 -26.29
C HIS A 385 -3.22 -3.12 -26.33
N VAL A 386 -3.62 -3.84 -25.28
CA VAL A 386 -4.97 -4.38 -25.15
C VAL A 386 -5.66 -3.90 -23.88
N SER A 387 -6.98 -3.75 -23.97
CA SER A 387 -7.85 -3.45 -22.84
C SER A 387 -8.82 -4.62 -22.62
N PRO A 388 -9.02 -5.08 -21.38
CA PRO A 388 -9.98 -6.15 -21.11
C PRO A 388 -11.43 -5.74 -21.44
N VAL A 389 -12.21 -6.73 -21.88
CA VAL A 389 -13.64 -6.61 -22.22
C VAL A 389 -14.41 -7.66 -21.43
N ASP A 390 -15.73 -7.48 -21.29
CA ASP A 390 -16.64 -8.45 -20.66
C ASP A 390 -16.31 -8.78 -19.20
N GLY A 391 -15.85 -7.78 -18.43
CA GLY A 391 -15.64 -7.92 -16.99
C GLY A 391 -14.34 -8.64 -16.58
N LEU A 392 -13.44 -8.92 -17.53
CA LEU A 392 -12.11 -9.43 -17.22
C LEU A 392 -11.32 -8.37 -16.41
N ALA A 393 -10.99 -8.67 -15.15
CA ALA A 393 -10.24 -7.74 -14.33
C ALA A 393 -8.79 -7.60 -14.84
N LEU A 394 -8.30 -6.36 -14.99
CA LEU A 394 -6.94 -6.09 -15.45
C LEU A 394 -5.88 -6.80 -14.60
N GLY A 395 -6.12 -6.95 -13.30
CA GLY A 395 -5.23 -7.65 -12.36
C GLY A 395 -5.03 -9.15 -12.63
N VAL A 396 -5.83 -9.75 -13.55
CA VAL A 396 -5.64 -11.11 -14.03
C VAL A 396 -4.48 -11.20 -15.03
N LEU A 397 -4.27 -10.14 -15.82
CA LEU A 397 -3.18 -10.03 -16.78
C LEU A 397 -1.89 -9.67 -16.03
N ARG A 398 -1.26 -10.59 -15.31
CA ARG A 398 -0.02 -10.28 -14.57
C ARG A 398 1.21 -10.36 -15.48
N PRO A 399 2.25 -9.52 -15.25
CA PRO A 399 3.53 -9.64 -15.96
C PRO A 399 4.06 -11.07 -15.92
N GLY A 400 4.43 -11.60 -17.09
CA GLY A 400 4.93 -12.95 -17.26
C GLY A 400 3.89 -14.06 -17.40
N SER A 401 2.59 -13.74 -17.38
CA SER A 401 1.52 -14.70 -17.74
C SER A 401 1.57 -15.01 -19.24
N THR A 402 1.24 -16.25 -19.60
CA THR A 402 1.17 -16.67 -21.01
C THR A 402 -0.28 -16.57 -21.47
N ILE A 403 -0.52 -15.91 -22.58
CA ILE A 403 -1.84 -15.71 -23.17
C ILE A 403 -1.90 -16.51 -24.46
N SER A 404 -2.89 -17.39 -24.58
CA SER A 404 -3.22 -18.10 -25.81
C SER A 404 -4.37 -17.39 -26.50
N ILE A 405 -4.16 -16.97 -27.76
CA ILE A 405 -5.18 -16.34 -28.60
C ILE A 405 -5.76 -17.43 -29.50
N ALA A 406 -7.05 -17.68 -29.40
CA ALA A 406 -7.74 -18.61 -30.28
C ALA A 406 -8.20 -17.87 -31.54
N ARG A 407 -7.75 -18.31 -32.71
CA ARG A 407 -8.19 -17.82 -34.02
C ARG A 407 -8.75 -18.92 -34.89
#